data_AF-A0A930Q807-F1
#
_entry.id   AF-A0A930Q807-F1
#
_cell.length_a   1.000
_cell.length_b   1.000
_cell.length_c   1.000
_cell.angle_alpha   90.00
_cell.angle_beta   90.00
_cell.angle_gamma   90.00
#
_symmetry.space_group_name_H-M   'P 1'
#
loop_
_entity.id
_entity.type
_entity.pdbx_description
1 polymer ?
#
loop_
_entity_poly.entity_id
_entity_poly.type
_entity_poly.pdbx_seq_one_letter_code
_entity_poly.pdbx_strand_id
1 'polypeptide(L)'
;IGLRKEFPAYPIGFSDHTEGDAAAIAAVALGAALIEKHLTLDHTKVGMDNGMATEPEPFAALVEKCRMVQQGMGTEERIVYPEELEQRRKMRRSVVTACDLPAGHVLTRADLCAKRPGTGIPPDRIGALVGMTLRHAVAGDTVLEQGDILEDITL
;
A
#
# COMPACT_ATOMS: atom_id res chain seq x y z
N ILE A 1 16.43 -17.78 -6.66
CA ILE A 1 16.91 -16.58 -7.40
C ILE A 1 18.03 -16.92 -8.39
N GLY A 2 19.12 -17.58 -7.95
CA GLY A 2 20.28 -17.89 -8.81
C GLY A 2 19.93 -18.63 -10.12
N LEU A 3 19.26 -19.78 -10.04
CA LEU A 3 18.90 -20.57 -11.23
C LEU A 3 18.01 -19.82 -12.23
N ARG A 4 17.10 -18.94 -11.76
CA ARG A 4 16.27 -18.13 -12.65
C ARG A 4 17.07 -17.10 -13.44
N LYS A 5 18.17 -16.58 -12.85
CA LYS A 5 19.07 -15.65 -13.54
C LYS A 5 19.95 -16.38 -14.56
N GLU A 6 20.43 -17.57 -14.22
CA GLU A 6 21.30 -18.38 -15.08
C GLU A 6 20.54 -19.01 -16.25
N PHE A 7 19.29 -19.43 -16.01
CA PHE A 7 18.47 -20.16 -16.97
C PHE A 7 17.13 -19.45 -17.22
N PRO A 8 17.13 -18.22 -17.78
CA PRO A 8 15.93 -17.40 -17.91
C PRO A 8 14.88 -17.99 -18.89
N ALA A 9 15.30 -18.90 -19.78
CA ALA A 9 14.40 -19.57 -20.72
C ALA A 9 13.58 -20.72 -20.10
N TYR A 10 13.89 -21.13 -18.86
CA TYR A 10 13.27 -22.29 -18.23
C TYR A 10 12.49 -21.91 -16.98
N PRO A 11 11.31 -22.52 -16.74
CA PRO A 11 10.62 -22.38 -15.46
C PRO A 11 11.45 -23.08 -14.37
N ILE A 12 11.68 -22.38 -13.27
CA ILE A 12 12.40 -22.91 -12.12
C ILE A 12 11.40 -23.22 -11.01
N GLY A 13 11.37 -24.48 -10.57
CA GLY A 13 10.54 -24.93 -9.43
C GLY A 13 11.33 -25.00 -8.13
N PHE A 14 10.64 -25.41 -7.06
CA PHE A 14 11.22 -25.72 -5.75
C PHE A 14 10.63 -27.04 -5.24
N SER A 15 11.51 -27.99 -4.93
CA SER A 15 11.15 -29.25 -4.28
C SER A 15 11.43 -29.12 -2.78
N ASP A 16 10.37 -29.14 -1.99
CA ASP A 16 10.35 -28.79 -0.59
C ASP A 16 10.32 -30.03 0.31
N HIS A 17 11.30 -30.10 1.21
CA HIS A 17 11.46 -31.17 2.20
C HIS A 17 11.45 -30.62 3.64
N THR A 18 11.06 -29.35 3.84
CA THR A 18 10.92 -28.79 5.19
C THR A 18 9.58 -29.16 5.80
N GLU A 19 9.49 -29.15 7.12
CA GLU A 19 8.21 -29.16 7.81
C GLU A 19 7.41 -27.87 7.53
N GLY A 20 6.09 -27.94 7.62
CA GLY A 20 5.19 -26.79 7.45
C GLY A 20 5.10 -26.30 6.00
N ASP A 21 4.78 -25.02 5.80
CA ASP A 21 4.48 -24.44 4.49
C ASP A 21 5.33 -23.22 4.12
N ALA A 22 6.09 -22.68 5.07
CA ALA A 22 6.80 -21.41 4.92
C ALA A 22 7.80 -21.40 3.75
N ALA A 23 8.57 -22.49 3.58
CA ALA A 23 9.58 -22.59 2.52
C ALA A 23 8.94 -22.57 1.12
N ALA A 24 7.90 -23.39 0.91
CA ALA A 24 7.13 -23.41 -0.33
C ALA A 24 6.48 -22.05 -0.66
N ILE A 25 5.87 -21.39 0.33
CA ILE A 25 5.27 -20.06 0.15
C ILE A 25 6.33 -19.02 -0.23
N ALA A 26 7.47 -19.03 0.46
CA ALA A 26 8.59 -18.14 0.13
C ALA A 26 9.14 -18.41 -1.28
N ALA A 27 9.19 -19.67 -1.71
CA ALA A 27 9.61 -20.04 -3.06
C ALA A 27 8.68 -19.45 -4.12
N VAL A 28 7.36 -19.48 -3.92
CA VAL A 28 6.38 -18.80 -4.80
C VAL A 28 6.64 -17.30 -4.84
N ALA A 29 6.84 -16.65 -3.69
CA ALA A 29 7.15 -15.21 -3.62
C ALA A 29 8.46 -14.85 -4.36
N LEU A 30 9.41 -15.78 -4.41
CA LEU A 30 10.67 -15.66 -5.17
C LEU A 30 10.53 -16.07 -6.65
N GLY A 31 9.31 -16.36 -7.09
CA GLY A 31 8.93 -16.69 -8.46
C GLY A 31 9.25 -18.13 -8.89
N ALA A 32 9.18 -19.09 -7.96
CA ALA A 32 9.12 -20.50 -8.34
C ALA A 32 7.84 -20.77 -9.15
N ALA A 33 8.01 -21.43 -10.29
CA ALA A 33 6.90 -21.78 -11.20
C ALA A 33 6.19 -23.09 -10.82
N LEU A 34 6.81 -23.88 -9.94
CA LEU A 34 6.30 -25.16 -9.47
C LEU A 34 6.76 -25.39 -8.04
N ILE A 35 5.87 -25.94 -7.22
CA ILE A 35 6.17 -26.43 -5.88
C ILE A 35 5.92 -27.94 -5.87
N GLU A 36 6.89 -28.70 -5.40
CA GLU A 36 6.77 -30.12 -5.13
C GLU A 36 6.90 -30.34 -3.63
N LYS A 37 6.03 -31.16 -3.04
CA LYS A 37 6.06 -31.52 -1.64
C LYS A 37 5.50 -32.92 -1.43
N HIS A 38 6.07 -33.68 -0.49
CA HIS A 38 5.59 -35.00 -0.15
C HIS A 38 4.19 -34.93 0.48
N LEU A 39 3.30 -35.83 0.05
CA LEU A 39 1.96 -35.99 0.59
C LEU A 39 1.84 -37.40 1.20
N THR A 40 1.22 -37.49 2.37
CA THR A 40 0.74 -38.75 2.92
C THR A 40 -0.75 -38.66 3.24
N LEU A 41 -1.39 -39.81 3.40
CA LEU A 41 -2.76 -39.90 3.89
C LEU A 41 -2.81 -40.10 5.41
N ASP A 42 -1.70 -40.51 6.04
CA ASP A 42 -1.65 -40.90 7.44
C ASP A 42 -0.19 -40.98 7.92
N HIS A 43 0.27 -40.01 8.73
CA HIS A 43 1.62 -39.99 9.30
C HIS A 43 1.92 -41.16 10.24
N THR A 44 0.90 -41.86 10.76
CA THR A 44 1.10 -42.95 11.73
C THR A 44 1.61 -44.24 11.08
N LYS A 45 1.56 -44.34 9.74
CA LYS A 45 2.04 -45.51 9.00
C LYS A 45 3.57 -45.50 8.88
N VAL A 46 4.18 -46.68 8.93
CA VAL A 46 5.62 -46.82 8.72
C VAL A 46 5.93 -46.63 7.23
N GLY A 47 6.78 -45.65 6.93
CA GLY A 47 7.29 -45.38 5.60
C GLY A 47 8.46 -44.41 5.67
N MET A 48 9.45 -44.58 4.80
CA MET A 48 10.73 -43.85 4.85
C MET A 48 10.55 -42.33 4.83
N ASP A 49 9.67 -41.82 3.96
CA ASP A 49 9.39 -40.39 3.83
C ASP A 49 8.11 -39.96 4.57
N ASN A 50 7.45 -40.90 5.25
CA ASN A 50 6.13 -40.65 5.81
C ASN A 50 6.16 -39.63 6.95
N GLY A 51 7.24 -39.62 7.73
CA GLY A 51 7.41 -38.68 8.86
C GLY A 51 7.66 -37.24 8.44
N MET A 52 8.09 -36.99 7.20
CA MET A 52 8.32 -35.64 6.66
C MET A 52 7.29 -35.19 5.63
N ALA A 53 6.42 -36.12 5.20
CA ALA A 53 5.34 -35.82 4.28
C ALA A 53 4.30 -34.89 4.94
N THR A 54 3.43 -34.32 4.11
CA THR A 54 2.36 -33.43 4.56
C THR A 54 1.02 -34.16 4.42
N GLU A 55 0.17 -34.09 5.43
CA GLU A 55 -1.19 -34.67 5.37
C GLU A 55 -2.15 -33.81 4.52
N PRO A 56 -3.31 -34.34 4.11
CA PRO A 56 -4.16 -33.70 3.10
C PRO A 56 -4.67 -32.31 3.49
N GLU A 57 -5.05 -32.08 4.76
CA GLU A 57 -5.54 -30.79 5.23
C GLU A 57 -4.43 -29.71 5.21
N PRO A 58 -3.26 -29.90 5.85
CA PRO A 58 -2.14 -28.96 5.72
C PRO A 58 -1.66 -28.78 4.27
N PHE A 59 -1.71 -29.82 3.43
CA PHE A 59 -1.36 -29.71 2.02
C PHE A 59 -2.34 -28.81 1.25
N ALA A 60 -3.65 -28.95 1.51
CA ALA A 60 -4.66 -28.05 0.93
C ALA A 60 -4.45 -26.59 1.36
N ALA A 61 -4.13 -26.37 2.64
CA ALA A 61 -3.82 -25.04 3.16
C ALA A 61 -2.54 -24.46 2.51
N LEU A 62 -1.51 -25.27 2.28
CA LEU A 62 -0.32 -24.87 1.53
C LEU A 62 -0.69 -24.41 0.11
N VAL A 63 -1.50 -25.18 -0.61
CA VAL A 63 -1.94 -24.83 -1.98
C VAL A 63 -2.69 -23.50 -1.98
N GLU A 64 -3.61 -23.28 -1.04
CA GLU A 64 -4.36 -22.03 -0.91
C GLU A 64 -3.41 -20.84 -0.66
N LYS A 65 -2.50 -20.96 0.31
CA LYS A 65 -1.53 -19.91 0.64
C LYS A 65 -0.61 -19.58 -0.54
N CYS A 66 -0.13 -20.58 -1.26
CA CYS A 66 0.66 -20.39 -2.48
C CYS A 66 -0.12 -19.59 -3.53
N ARG A 67 -1.40 -19.91 -3.76
CA ARG A 67 -2.26 -19.18 -4.70
C ARG A 67 -2.54 -17.75 -4.25
N MET A 68 -2.82 -17.54 -2.96
CA MET A 68 -3.03 -16.21 -2.39
C MET A 68 -1.80 -15.33 -2.58
N VAL A 69 -0.60 -15.85 -2.31
CA VAL A 69 0.65 -15.11 -2.50
C VAL A 69 0.90 -14.82 -3.97
N GLN A 70 0.72 -15.81 -4.85
CA GLN A 70 0.86 -15.61 -6.29
C GLN A 70 -0.08 -14.50 -6.81
N GLN A 71 -1.35 -14.50 -6.39
CA GLN A 71 -2.31 -13.46 -6.74
C GLN A 71 -1.93 -12.10 -6.15
N GLY A 72 -1.51 -12.08 -4.88
CA GLY A 72 -1.13 -10.87 -4.15
C GLY A 72 0.13 -10.20 -4.67
N MET A 73 1.04 -10.93 -5.35
CA MET A 73 2.21 -10.35 -6.00
C MET A 73 1.85 -9.41 -7.16
N GLY A 74 0.67 -9.57 -7.76
CA GLY A 74 0.18 -8.67 -8.81
C GLY A 74 1.11 -8.54 -10.01
N THR A 75 1.30 -7.32 -10.48
CA THR A 75 2.16 -6.99 -11.63
C THR A 75 3.22 -5.96 -11.22
N GLU A 76 4.25 -5.79 -12.06
CA GLU A 76 5.28 -4.76 -11.85
C GLU A 76 4.78 -3.34 -12.14
N GLU A 77 3.63 -3.21 -12.81
CA GLU A 77 3.05 -1.92 -13.15
C GLU A 77 2.31 -1.34 -11.95
N ARG A 78 2.71 -0.12 -11.55
CA ARG A 78 2.01 0.62 -10.51
C ARG A 78 0.78 1.30 -11.09
N ILE A 79 -0.38 0.71 -10.84
CA ILE A 79 -1.68 1.23 -11.28
C ILE A 79 -2.34 1.96 -10.10
N VAL A 80 -2.98 3.10 -10.37
CA VAL A 80 -3.87 3.77 -9.41
C VAL A 80 -5.29 3.47 -9.81
N TYR A 81 -6.03 2.79 -8.94
CA TYR A 81 -7.40 2.40 -9.21
C TYR A 81 -8.39 3.55 -8.96
N PRO A 82 -9.56 3.57 -9.65
CA PRO A 82 -10.61 4.57 -9.41
C PRO A 82 -11.03 4.68 -7.95
N GLU A 83 -11.11 3.55 -7.24
CA GLU A 83 -11.44 3.46 -5.82
C GLU A 83 -10.38 4.15 -4.96
N GLU A 84 -9.10 4.04 -5.33
CA GLU A 84 -8.02 4.77 -4.66
C GLU A 84 -8.13 6.27 -4.89
N LEU A 85 -8.53 6.72 -6.09
CA LEU A 85 -8.76 8.14 -6.36
C LEU A 85 -9.90 8.70 -5.52
N GLU A 86 -10.98 7.94 -5.34
CA GLU A 86 -12.08 8.30 -4.46
C GLU A 86 -11.62 8.36 -2.99
N GLN A 87 -10.88 7.35 -2.54
CA GLN A 87 -10.31 7.31 -1.19
C GLN A 87 -9.34 8.47 -0.95
N ARG A 88 -8.56 8.90 -1.94
CA ARG A 88 -7.66 10.06 -1.82
C ARG A 88 -8.41 11.31 -1.42
N ARG A 89 -9.59 11.59 -1.98
CA ARG A 89 -10.40 12.77 -1.64
C ARG A 89 -10.86 12.74 -0.17
N LYS A 90 -11.17 11.56 0.36
CA LYS A 90 -11.64 11.37 1.75
C LYS A 90 -10.48 11.35 2.76
N MET A 91 -9.39 10.67 2.40
CA MET A 91 -8.34 10.27 3.34
C MET A 91 -7.10 11.16 3.33
N ARG A 92 -6.84 11.89 2.23
CA ARG A 92 -5.80 12.93 2.22
C ARG A 92 -6.24 14.11 3.09
N ARG A 93 -5.27 14.92 3.47
CA ARG A 93 -5.48 16.15 4.23
C ARG A 93 -5.44 17.34 3.28
N SER A 94 -6.11 18.41 3.68
CA SER A 94 -6.02 19.74 3.10
C SER A 94 -5.51 20.72 4.16
N VAL A 95 -5.06 21.88 3.72
CA VAL A 95 -4.77 23.02 4.61
C VAL A 95 -6.07 23.49 5.24
N VAL A 96 -6.04 23.70 6.55
CA VAL A 96 -7.18 24.12 7.36
C VAL A 96 -6.74 25.25 8.29
N THR A 97 -7.60 26.25 8.49
CA THR A 97 -7.37 27.33 9.45
C THR A 97 -7.38 26.80 10.89
N ALA A 98 -6.43 27.23 11.71
CA ALA A 98 -6.33 26.81 13.11
C ALA A 98 -7.28 27.59 14.05
N CYS A 99 -7.74 28.75 13.62
CA CYS A 99 -8.61 29.67 14.36
C CYS A 99 -9.40 30.56 13.39
N ASP A 100 -10.32 31.36 13.92
CA ASP A 100 -11.03 32.37 13.13
C ASP A 100 -10.07 33.45 12.66
N LEU A 101 -10.08 33.76 11.36
CA LEU A 101 -9.22 34.74 10.72
C LEU A 101 -10.07 35.78 9.96
N PRO A 102 -9.82 37.09 10.14
CA PRO A 102 -10.58 38.13 9.45
C PRO A 102 -10.16 38.27 7.98
N ALA A 103 -11.02 38.92 7.18
CA ALA A 103 -10.69 39.32 5.82
C ALA A 103 -9.46 40.24 5.82
N GLY A 104 -8.55 40.07 4.84
CA GLY A 104 -7.31 40.84 4.77
C GLY A 104 -6.22 40.37 5.74
N HIS A 105 -6.43 39.30 6.52
CA HIS A 105 -5.40 38.73 7.38
C HIS A 105 -4.26 38.14 6.56
N VAL A 106 -3.01 38.44 6.94
CA VAL A 106 -1.80 37.86 6.36
C VAL A 106 -1.51 36.54 7.07
N LEU A 107 -1.63 35.43 6.34
CA LEU A 107 -1.48 34.09 6.88
C LEU A 107 -0.08 33.86 7.44
N THR A 108 -0.02 33.38 8.68
CA THR A 108 1.21 32.92 9.32
C THR A 108 1.24 31.39 9.37
N ARG A 109 2.40 30.82 9.72
CA ARG A 109 2.51 29.36 9.89
C ARG A 109 1.59 28.82 10.98
N ALA A 110 1.35 29.59 12.04
CA ALA A 110 0.54 29.20 13.19
C ALA A 110 -0.96 29.16 12.87
N ASP A 111 -1.39 29.94 11.88
CA ASP A 111 -2.78 30.01 11.42
C ASP A 111 -3.20 28.77 10.62
N LEU A 112 -2.23 27.94 10.20
CA LEU A 112 -2.44 26.86 9.24
C LEU A 112 -2.13 25.50 9.86
N CYS A 113 -3.06 24.56 9.71
CA CYS A 113 -2.87 23.15 10.03
C CYS A 113 -3.28 22.27 8.84
N ALA A 114 -3.17 20.95 9.00
CA ALA A 114 -3.57 20.00 7.96
C ALA A 114 -4.54 18.96 8.52
N LYS A 115 -5.78 18.97 8.07
CA LYS A 115 -6.82 18.01 8.47
C LYS A 115 -7.51 17.42 7.24
N ARG A 116 -8.20 16.30 7.42
CA ARG A 116 -9.06 15.71 6.35
C ARG A 116 -10.33 16.57 6.19
N PRO A 117 -11.00 16.55 5.03
CA PRO A 117 -10.72 15.76 3.82
C PRO A 117 -9.61 16.36 2.95
N GLY A 118 -9.31 15.72 1.82
CA GLY A 118 -8.30 16.11 0.84
C GLY A 118 -8.90 16.81 -0.37
N THR A 119 -9.86 17.71 -0.14
CA THR A 119 -10.62 18.42 -1.18
C THR A 119 -10.18 19.87 -1.39
N GLY A 120 -9.38 20.43 -0.48
CA GLY A 120 -8.84 21.78 -0.58
C GLY A 120 -7.36 21.80 -0.97
N ILE A 121 -6.67 22.88 -0.57
CA ILE A 121 -5.24 23.07 -0.88
C ILE A 121 -4.42 21.97 -0.19
N PRO A 122 -3.47 21.30 -0.88
CA PRO A 122 -2.69 20.23 -0.28
C PRO A 122 -1.67 20.75 0.76
N PRO A 123 -1.34 19.97 1.82
CA PRO A 123 -0.50 20.44 2.94
C PRO A 123 0.94 20.80 2.59
N ASP A 124 1.47 20.27 1.48
CA ASP A 124 2.78 20.62 0.95
C ASP A 124 2.85 22.06 0.42
N ARG A 125 1.69 22.70 0.20
CA ARG A 125 1.58 24.12 -0.18
C ARG A 125 1.53 25.07 1.02
N ILE A 126 1.50 24.58 2.27
CA ILE A 126 1.46 25.46 3.47
C ILE A 126 2.56 26.53 3.43
N GLY A 127 3.78 26.15 3.07
CA GLY A 127 4.89 27.11 3.00
C GLY A 127 4.66 28.25 2.00
N ALA A 128 3.93 27.99 0.91
CA ALA A 128 3.60 29.00 -0.09
C ALA A 128 2.43 29.91 0.33
N LEU A 129 1.60 29.46 1.29
CA LEU A 129 0.48 30.25 1.82
C LEU A 129 0.92 31.24 2.90
N VAL A 130 2.02 30.97 3.59
CA VAL A 130 2.56 31.89 4.60
C VAL A 130 2.97 33.20 3.92
N GLY A 131 2.44 34.32 4.43
CA GLY A 131 2.61 35.65 3.85
C GLY A 131 1.53 36.03 2.85
N MET A 132 0.67 35.11 2.41
CA MET A 132 -0.47 35.44 1.55
C MET A 132 -1.61 36.05 2.36
N THR A 133 -2.48 36.81 1.68
CA THR A 133 -3.59 37.53 2.32
C THR A 133 -4.93 36.84 2.05
N LEU A 134 -5.76 36.69 3.08
CA LEU A 134 -7.12 36.18 2.93
C LEU A 134 -8.04 37.18 2.21
N ARG A 135 -8.81 36.70 1.23
CA ARG A 135 -9.82 37.48 0.49
C ARG A 135 -11.01 37.87 1.34
N HIS A 136 -11.38 37.00 2.27
CA HIS A 136 -12.54 37.15 3.14
C HIS A 136 -12.28 36.48 4.48
N ALA A 137 -13.15 36.72 5.47
CA ALA A 137 -13.00 36.10 6.78
C ALA A 137 -13.28 34.59 6.67
N VAL A 138 -12.47 33.78 7.37
CA VAL A 138 -12.56 32.32 7.37
C VAL A 138 -12.59 31.85 8.83
N ALA A 139 -13.59 31.04 9.18
CA ALA A 139 -13.69 30.48 10.53
C ALA A 139 -12.59 29.44 10.77
N GLY A 140 -12.24 29.18 12.03
CA GLY A 140 -11.38 28.08 12.42
C GLY A 140 -11.93 26.74 11.96
N ASP A 141 -11.02 25.79 11.73
CA ASP A 141 -11.36 24.46 11.23
C ASP A 141 -12.01 24.41 9.85
N THR A 142 -11.82 25.47 9.04
CA THR A 142 -12.28 25.54 7.67
C THR A 142 -11.18 25.08 6.69
N VAL A 143 -11.53 24.20 5.75
CA VAL A 143 -10.65 23.82 4.64
C VAL A 143 -10.43 25.02 3.73
N LEU A 144 -9.17 25.40 3.53
CA LEU A 144 -8.82 26.47 2.61
C LEU A 144 -8.85 25.99 1.16
N GLU A 145 -9.46 26.80 0.32
CA GLU A 145 -9.50 26.69 -1.13
C GLU A 145 -8.73 27.83 -1.79
N GLN A 146 -8.34 27.66 -3.06
CA GLN A 146 -7.57 28.67 -3.78
C GLN A 146 -8.31 30.03 -3.84
N GLY A 147 -9.65 30.00 -3.89
CA GLY A 147 -10.49 31.20 -3.91
C GLY A 147 -10.45 32.03 -2.62
N ASP A 148 -10.03 31.45 -1.50
CA ASP A 148 -9.91 32.13 -0.21
C ASP A 148 -8.71 33.06 -0.14
N ILE A 149 -7.75 32.88 -1.04
CA ILE A 149 -6.51 33.61 -1.07
C ILE A 149 -6.61 34.75 -2.10
N LEU A 150 -6.13 35.93 -1.73
CA LEU A 150 -5.88 37.00 -2.70
C LEU A 150 -4.64 36.62 -3.51
N GLU A 151 -4.81 36.54 -4.82
CA GLU A 151 -3.66 36.45 -5.73
C GLU A 151 -2.97 37.83 -5.73
N ASP A 152 -1.65 37.85 -5.54
CA ASP A 152 -0.88 39.08 -5.70
C ASP A 152 -1.00 39.53 -7.16
N ILE A 153 -1.82 40.57 -7.39
CA ILE A 153 -1.73 41.37 -8.61
C ILE A 153 -0.45 42.20 -8.45
N THR A 154 0.70 41.57 -8.66
CA THR A 154 1.94 42.30 -8.86
C THR A 154 1.93 42.71 -10.34
N LEU A 155 1.45 43.93 -10.60
CA LEU A 155 1.66 44.67 -11.85
C LEU A 155 3.16 44.97 -12.04
#